data_AF-A0A524C509-F1
#
_entry.id   AF-A0A524C509-F1
#
_cell.length_a   1.000
_cell.length_b   1.000
_cell.length_c   1.000
_cell.angle_alpha   90.00
_cell.angle_beta   90.00
_cell.angle_gamma   90.00
#
_symmetry.space_group_name_H-M   'P 1'
#
loop_
_entity.id
_entity.type
_entity.pdbx_description
1 polymer ?
#
loop_
_entity_poly.entity_id
_entity_poly.type
_entity_poly.pdbx_seq_one_letter_code
_entity_poly.pdbx_strand_id
1 'polypeptide(L)'
;MRSRKPFIIYWPQYFEAKRSRADGRRVPKKFAVDKVKPSDIALAAKRLGYNVQQENIYKYPKTWWDDSGRVLIDTKGKKKSKVLIEIAKELKKGKK
;
A
#
# COMPACT_ATOMS: atom_id res chain seq x y z
N MET A 1 19.18 15.46 -13.32
CA MET A 1 18.02 15.34 -12.39
C MET A 1 17.28 14.04 -12.72
N ARG A 2 17.36 12.98 -11.91
CA ARG A 2 16.75 11.67 -12.24
C ARG A 2 15.22 11.77 -12.18
N SER A 3 14.59 12.12 -13.29
CA SER A 3 13.15 11.94 -13.55
C SER A 3 12.86 10.44 -13.68
N ARG A 4 12.86 9.69 -12.57
CA ARG A 4 12.23 8.37 -12.52
C ARG A 4 10.74 8.56 -12.18
N LYS A 5 9.96 9.01 -13.18
CA LYS A 5 8.49 8.79 -13.24
C LYS A 5 8.25 7.26 -13.17
N PRO A 6 7.07 6.70 -12.79
CA PRO A 6 5.88 7.18 -12.07
C PRO A 6 5.51 6.32 -10.83
N PHE A 7 6.44 5.51 -10.32
CA PHE A 7 6.17 4.53 -9.26
C PHE A 7 6.12 5.19 -7.88
N ILE A 8 4.97 5.06 -7.21
CA ILE A 8 4.78 5.52 -5.84
C ILE A 8 4.92 4.33 -4.90
N ILE A 9 5.65 4.53 -3.81
CA ILE A 9 5.83 3.52 -2.76
C ILE A 9 4.61 3.51 -1.83
N TYR A 10 4.02 2.33 -1.70
CA TYR A 10 2.99 1.97 -0.75
C TYR A 10 3.53 0.94 0.23
N TRP A 11 3.43 1.28 1.51
CA TRP A 11 3.74 0.35 2.58
C TRP A 11 2.47 -0.36 3.03
N PRO A 12 2.55 -1.64 3.41
CA PRO A 12 1.42 -2.34 4.04
C PRO A 12 0.86 -1.58 5.25
N GLN A 13 1.75 -0.89 5.97
CA GLN A 13 1.42 -0.22 7.24
C GLN A 13 0.49 0.97 7.04
N TYR A 14 0.40 1.47 5.81
CA TYR A 14 -0.55 2.52 5.46
C TYR A 14 -1.99 2.05 5.59
N PHE A 15 -2.24 0.76 5.40
CA PHE A 15 -3.55 0.12 5.32
C PHE A 15 -3.98 -0.57 6.61
N GLU A 16 -3.07 -0.76 7.56
CA GLU A 16 -3.37 -1.46 8.81
C GLU A 16 -4.32 -0.69 9.74
N ALA A 17 -5.40 -1.34 10.17
CA ALA A 17 -6.39 -0.77 11.08
C ALA A 17 -5.87 -0.65 12.51
N LYS A 18 -5.10 -1.65 12.95
CA LYS A 18 -4.51 -1.74 14.30
C LYS A 18 -3.51 -0.63 14.60
N ARG A 19 -2.86 -0.07 13.57
CA ARG A 19 -1.90 1.02 13.72
C ARG A 19 -2.56 2.38 13.88
N SER A 20 -1.94 3.24 14.69
CA SER A 20 -2.34 4.64 14.78
C SER A 20 -1.85 5.44 13.56
N ARG A 21 -2.28 6.71 13.44
CA ARG A 21 -1.74 7.60 12.39
C ARG A 21 -0.25 7.91 12.63
N ALA A 22 0.20 7.94 13.89
CA ALA A 22 1.59 8.15 14.24
C ALA A 22 2.48 6.96 13.81
N ASP A 23 1.93 5.74 13.88
CA ASP A 23 2.60 4.49 13.52
C ASP A 23 2.61 4.20 12.01
N GLY A 24 2.01 5.09 11.21
CA GLY A 24 2.08 5.03 9.75
C GLY A 24 0.74 4.81 9.04
N ARG A 25 -0.38 4.61 9.73
CA ARG A 25 -1.69 4.45 9.06
C ARG A 25 -2.06 5.72 8.30
N ARG A 26 -2.29 5.61 6.99
CA ARG A 26 -2.68 6.74 6.11
C ARG A 26 -4.12 6.68 5.62
N VAL A 27 -4.76 5.51 5.65
CA VAL A 27 -6.20 5.40 5.32
C VAL A 27 -7.11 5.69 6.53
N PRO A 28 -8.34 6.16 6.31
CA PRO A 28 -9.37 6.21 7.34
C PRO A 28 -9.72 4.79 7.85
N LYS A 29 -10.13 4.67 9.13
CA LYS A 29 -10.53 3.39 9.74
C LYS A 29 -11.61 2.65 8.93
N LYS A 30 -12.52 3.37 8.27
CA LYS A 30 -13.57 2.80 7.41
C LYS A 30 -13.02 1.92 6.27
N PHE A 31 -11.81 2.20 5.79
CA PHE A 31 -11.14 1.48 4.71
C PHE A 31 -9.88 0.73 5.18
N ALA A 32 -9.57 0.78 6.47
CA ALA A 32 -8.41 0.09 7.00
C ALA A 32 -8.71 -1.41 7.18
N VAL A 33 -7.68 -2.24 7.11
CA VAL A 33 -7.75 -3.71 7.16
C VAL A 33 -6.84 -4.20 8.29
N ASP A 34 -7.25 -5.21 9.05
CA ASP A 34 -6.52 -5.62 10.27
C ASP A 34 -5.17 -6.30 10.04
N LYS A 35 -4.99 -7.00 8.92
CA LYS A 35 -3.74 -7.68 8.56
C LYS A 35 -3.51 -7.52 7.07
N VAL A 36 -2.49 -6.78 6.67
CA VAL A 36 -2.26 -6.46 5.26
C VAL A 36 -0.96 -7.10 4.80
N LYS A 37 -1.05 -8.07 3.88
CA LYS A 37 0.14 -8.63 3.24
C LYS A 37 0.53 -7.79 2.02
N PRO A 38 1.82 -7.66 1.69
CA PRO A 38 2.25 -6.99 0.45
C PRO A 38 1.67 -7.66 -0.80
N SER A 39 1.46 -8.98 -0.77
CA SER A 39 0.82 -9.73 -1.86
C SER A 39 -0.62 -9.31 -2.10
N ASP A 40 -1.40 -9.04 -1.04
CA ASP A 40 -2.80 -8.62 -1.17
C ASP A 40 -2.89 -7.24 -1.84
N ILE A 41 -2.01 -6.31 -1.45
CA ILE A 41 -1.93 -4.96 -2.03
C ILE A 41 -1.64 -5.05 -3.52
N ALA A 42 -0.70 -5.92 -3.90
CA ALA A 42 -0.33 -6.08 -5.29
C ALA A 42 -1.41 -6.74 -6.12
N LEU A 43 -2.15 -7.71 -5.56
CA LEU A 43 -3.31 -8.29 -6.22
C LEU A 43 -4.41 -7.23 -6.43
N ALA A 44 -4.71 -6.45 -5.41
CA ALA A 44 -5.69 -5.36 -5.48
C ALA A 44 -5.29 -4.30 -6.52
N ALA A 45 -4.03 -3.88 -6.53
CA ALA A 45 -3.54 -2.91 -7.49
C ALA A 45 -3.46 -3.46 -8.93
N LYS A 46 -3.15 -4.76 -9.11
CA LYS A 46 -3.26 -5.44 -10.42
C LYS A 46 -4.71 -5.49 -10.92
N ARG A 47 -5.69 -5.79 -10.06
CA ARG A 47 -7.13 -5.76 -10.40
C ARG A 47 -7.59 -4.37 -10.87
N LEU A 48 -7.02 -3.33 -10.28
CA LEU A 48 -7.27 -1.94 -10.67
C LEU A 48 -6.54 -1.51 -11.97
N GLY A 49 -5.76 -2.40 -12.59
CA GLY A 49 -5.05 -2.11 -13.85
C GLY A 49 -3.79 -1.25 -13.67
N TYR A 50 -3.25 -1.19 -12.46
CA TYR A 50 -1.97 -0.53 -12.18
C TYR A 50 -0.80 -1.50 -12.32
N ASN A 51 0.35 -0.99 -12.78
CA ASN A 51 1.59 -1.75 -12.78
C ASN A 51 2.16 -1.79 -11.35
N VAL A 52 2.41 -2.99 -10.86
CA VAL A 52 2.87 -3.22 -9.49
C VAL A 52 4.18 -3.99 -9.49
N GLN A 53 5.15 -3.49 -8.73
CA GLN A 53 6.37 -4.21 -8.38
C GLN A 53 6.37 -4.45 -6.87
N GLN A 54 6.45 -5.73 -6.48
CA GLN A 54 6.61 -6.12 -5.08
C GLN A 54 8.10 -6.29 -4.80
N GLU A 55 8.58 -5.65 -3.75
CA GLU A 55 9.93 -5.87 -3.26
C GLU A 55 9.85 -6.30 -1.80
N ASN A 56 9.91 -7.61 -1.60
CA ASN A 56 9.82 -8.24 -0.26
C ASN A 56 11.13 -8.11 0.54
N ILE A 57 12.20 -7.61 -0.09
CA ILE A 57 13.54 -7.50 0.50
C ILE A 57 13.61 -6.31 1.48
N TYR A 58 12.82 -5.26 1.25
CA TYR A 58 12.93 -4.01 2.01
C TYR A 58 11.95 -3.96 3.18
N LYS A 59 12.48 -3.66 4.37
CA LYS A 59 11.72 -3.47 5.61
C LYS A 59 11.39 -2.00 5.85
N TYR A 60 10.29 -1.74 6.55
CA TYR A 60 9.91 -0.37 6.91
C TYR A 60 10.82 0.14 8.05
N PRO A 61 11.55 1.27 7.89
CA PRO A 61 12.55 1.70 8.88
C PRO A 61 12.00 1.93 10.29
N LYS A 62 10.74 2.38 10.41
CA LYS A 62 10.08 2.59 11.71
C LYS A 62 9.59 1.30 12.37
N THR A 63 9.57 0.19 11.64
CA THR A 63 9.12 -1.11 12.14
C THR A 63 10.00 -2.19 11.52
N TRP A 64 11.30 -2.11 11.81
CA TRP A 64 12.32 -2.99 11.26
C TRP A 64 12.14 -4.46 11.70
N TRP A 65 11.40 -4.70 12.80
CA TRP A 65 11.03 -6.02 13.33
C TRP A 65 9.77 -6.63 12.70
N ASP A 66 9.05 -5.87 11.89
CA ASP A 66 7.74 -6.28 11.35
C ASP A 66 7.82 -6.74 9.89
N ASP A 67 6.72 -7.33 9.40
CA ASP A 67 6.65 -8.00 8.10
C ASP A 67 7.28 -7.18 6.96
N SER A 68 8.23 -7.82 6.28
CA SER A 68 9.04 -7.26 5.21
C SER A 68 8.24 -7.12 3.91
N GLY A 69 8.31 -5.95 3.29
CA GLY A 69 7.79 -5.75 1.93
C GLY A 69 7.30 -4.34 1.65
N ARG A 70 7.73 -3.82 0.50
CA ARG A 70 7.18 -2.59 -0.09
C ARG A 70 6.54 -2.89 -1.44
N VAL A 71 5.53 -2.12 -1.77
CA VAL A 71 4.82 -2.25 -3.04
C VAL A 71 4.98 -0.94 -3.81
N LEU A 72 5.63 -1.01 -4.95
CA LEU A 72 5.75 0.10 -5.89
C LEU A 72 4.60 0.02 -6.88
N ILE A 73 3.81 1.09 -6.95
CA ILE A 73 2.63 1.14 -7.81
C ILE A 73 2.78 2.33 -8.76
N ASP A 74 2.70 2.05 -10.06
CA ASP A 74 2.60 3.07 -11.08
C ASP A 74 1.23 3.73 -10.99
N THR A 75 1.22 5.01 -10.62
CA THR A 75 -0.03 5.77 -10.47
C THR A 75 -0.50 6.44 -11.76
N LYS A 76 0.21 6.29 -12.88
CA LYS A 76 -0.12 6.88 -14.19
C LYS A 76 -0.54 8.36 -14.10
N GLY A 77 0.07 9.13 -13.19
CA GLY A 77 -0.23 10.55 -12.95
C GLY A 77 -1.35 10.86 -11.95
N LYS A 78 -1.97 9.86 -11.32
CA LYS A 78 -2.98 10.06 -10.28
C LYS A 78 -2.37 10.44 -8.92
N LYS A 79 -3.12 11.23 -8.14
CA LYS A 79 -2.72 11.62 -6.77
C LYS A 79 -2.58 10.38 -5.88
N LYS A 80 -1.49 10.30 -5.11
CA LYS A 80 -1.21 9.23 -4.14
C LYS A 80 -2.40 8.90 -3.23
N SER A 81 -3.06 9.92 -2.69
CA SER A 81 -4.19 9.72 -1.76
C SER A 81 -5.40 9.05 -2.41
N LYS A 82 -5.66 9.31 -3.70
CA LYS A 82 -6.78 8.67 -4.43
C LYS A 82 -6.50 7.19 -4.63
N VAL A 83 -5.31 6.86 -5.15
CA VAL A 83 -4.89 5.47 -5.39
C VAL A 83 -4.83 4.69 -4.07
N LEU A 84 -4.37 5.33 -2.99
CA LEU A 84 -4.40 4.73 -1.64
C LEU A 84 -5.82 4.33 -1.22
N ILE A 85 -6.82 5.19 -1.43
CA ILE A 85 -8.21 4.89 -1.09
C ILE A 85 -8.81 3.83 -2.02
N GLU A 86 -8.51 3.88 -3.33
CA GLU A 86 -8.96 2.88 -4.31
C GLU A 86 -8.48 1.48 -3.94
N ILE A 87 -7.18 1.35 -3.65
CA ILE A 87 -6.57 0.07 -3.21
C ILE A 87 -7.19 -0.39 -1.89
N ALA A 88 -7.37 0.53 -0.93
CA ALA A 88 -7.97 0.17 0.36
C ALA A 88 -9.42 -0.35 0.23
N LYS A 89 -10.21 0.24 -0.67
CA LYS A 89 -11.56 -0.23 -0.99
C LYS A 89 -11.52 -1.63 -1.61
N GLU A 90 -10.60 -1.87 -2.53
CA GLU A 90 -10.45 -3.17 -3.19
C GLU A 90 -9.96 -4.26 -2.22
N LEU A 91 -9.01 -3.94 -1.35
CA LEU A 91 -8.55 -4.81 -0.27
C LEU A 91 -9.68 -5.20 0.68
N LYS A 92 -10.55 -4.25 1.03
CA LYS A 92 -11.70 -4.52 1.91
C LYS A 92 -12.75 -5.40 1.24
N LYS A 93 -12.98 -5.26 -0.08
CA LYS A 93 -13.89 -6.14 -0.82
C LYS A 93 -13.42 -7.59 -0.86
N GLY A 94 -12.11 -7.81 -0.96
CA GLY A 94 -11.52 -9.15 -1.02
C GLY A 94 -11.52 -9.93 0.30
N LYS A 95 -11.82 -9.28 1.43
CA LYS A 95 -11.86 -9.88 2.78
C LYS A 95 -13.28 -10.00 3.35
N LYS A 96 -14.28 -10.13 2.49
CA LYS A 96 -15.66 -10.38 2.91
C LYS A 96 -15.83 -11.79 3.44
#